data_AF-A0A6V7K141-F1
#
_entry.id   AF-A0A6V7K141-F1
#
_cell.length_a   1.000
_cell.length_b   1.000
_cell.length_c   1.000
_cell.angle_alpha   90.00
_cell.angle_beta   90.00
_cell.angle_gamma   90.00
#
_symmetry.space_group_name_H-M   'P 1'
#
loop_
_entity.id
_entity.type
_entity.pdbx_description
1 polymer ?
#
loop_
_entity_poly.entity_id
_entity_poly.type
_entity_poly.pdbx_seq_one_letter_code
_entity_poly.pdbx_strand_id
1 'polypeptide(L)'
;HVSGLTLLGVPTEVYFYGSQYFAVIFTDIVTVLVTIYIFLPVFSKLQIPSAFGYLEVRFARPVRLFCSFLYVISVLMFVPLVVFVPALAFSQVTQFSLDIVTVVLCAICITYTAI
;
A
#
# COMPACT_ATOMS: atom_id res chain seq x y z
N HIS A 1 -4.14 5.81 3.42
CA HIS A 1 -3.27 4.84 4.12
C HIS A 1 -1.87 5.42 4.21
N VAL A 2 -1.27 5.49 5.40
CA VAL A 2 0.12 5.90 5.55
C VAL A 2 0.95 4.64 5.76
N SER A 3 1.84 4.35 4.80
CA SER A 3 2.81 3.24 4.88
C SER A 3 4.21 3.80 5.17
N GLY A 4 5.14 2.96 5.64
CA GLY A 4 6.54 3.35 5.82
C GLY A 4 7.18 3.91 4.55
N LEU A 5 6.70 3.45 3.38
CA LEU A 5 7.14 3.96 2.08
C LEU A 5 6.63 5.37 1.80
N THR A 6 5.42 5.75 2.23
CA THR A 6 4.98 7.15 2.16
C THR A 6 5.69 8.01 3.19
N LEU A 7 5.96 7.49 4.39
CA LEU A 7 6.60 8.25 5.47
C LEU A 7 8.04 8.62 5.14
N LEU A 8 8.77 7.74 4.45
CA LEU A 8 10.16 7.95 4.04
C LEU A 8 10.29 8.41 2.58
N GLY A 9 9.37 8.02 1.71
CA GLY A 9 9.34 8.43 0.30
C GLY A 9 8.98 9.91 0.13
N VAL A 10 7.95 10.41 0.82
CA VAL A 10 7.53 11.82 0.74
C VAL A 10 8.67 12.80 1.07
N PRO A 11 9.39 12.69 2.19
CA PRO A 11 10.49 13.60 2.47
C PRO A 11 11.68 13.42 1.50
N THR A 12 11.92 12.20 0.99
CA THR A 12 12.98 11.95 0.00
C THR A 12 12.64 12.63 -1.33
N GLU A 13 11.40 12.52 -1.80
CA GLU A 13 10.94 13.18 -3.02
C GLU A 13 10.92 14.71 -2.88
N VAL A 14 10.47 15.23 -1.74
CA VAL A 14 10.52 16.68 -1.44
C VAL A 14 11.96 17.19 -1.36
N TYR A 15 12.90 16.37 -0.88
CA TYR A 15 14.32 16.74 -0.80
C TYR A 15 14.97 16.85 -2.19
N PHE A 16 14.64 15.95 -3.12
CA PHE A 16 15.21 15.95 -4.47
C PHE A 16 14.48 16.88 -5.46
N TYR A 17 13.14 16.94 -5.40
CA TYR A 17 12.29 17.63 -6.40
C TYR A 17 11.57 18.87 -5.84
N GLY A 18 11.78 19.22 -4.57
CA GLY A 18 11.26 20.45 -3.96
C GLY A 18 9.75 20.44 -3.70
N SER A 19 9.13 21.63 -3.71
CA SER A 19 7.72 21.84 -3.33
C SER A 19 6.70 21.30 -4.34
N GLN A 20 7.12 20.68 -5.44
CA GLN A 20 6.24 20.14 -6.47
C GLN A 20 5.34 19.00 -5.95
N TYR A 21 5.76 18.28 -4.91
CA TYR A 21 4.98 17.22 -4.28
C TYR A 21 3.65 17.72 -3.69
N PHE A 22 3.52 19.01 -3.38
CA PHE A 22 2.30 19.58 -2.80
C PHE A 22 1.07 19.42 -3.73
N ALA A 23 1.27 19.29 -5.04
CA ALA A 23 0.19 19.04 -6.00
C ALA A 23 -0.54 17.70 -5.77
N VAL A 24 0.15 16.71 -5.20
CA VAL A 24 -0.44 15.40 -4.86
C VAL A 24 -1.53 15.55 -3.81
N ILE A 25 -1.34 16.43 -2.82
CA ILE A 25 -2.30 16.67 -1.74
C ILE A 25 -3.63 17.19 -2.30
N PHE A 26 -3.58 18.13 -3.25
CA PHE A 26 -4.80 18.67 -3.87
C PHE A 26 -5.56 17.59 -4.65
N THR A 27 -4.84 16.75 -5.40
CA THR A 27 -5.43 15.65 -6.18
C THR A 27 -6.03 14.58 -5.26
N ASP A 28 -5.39 14.30 -4.12
CA ASP A 28 -5.88 13.34 -3.13
C ASP A 28 -7.20 13.82 -2.50
N ILE A 29 -7.32 15.09 -2.14
CA ILE A 29 -8.57 15.68 -1.62
C ILE A 29 -9.72 15.50 -2.62
N VAL A 30 -9.49 15.83 -3.89
CA VAL A 30 -10.52 15.67 -4.93
C VAL A 30 -10.92 14.20 -5.09
N THR A 31 -9.95 13.29 -5.06
CA THR A 31 -10.17 11.85 -5.17
C THR A 31 -10.99 11.32 -4.00
N VAL A 32 -10.70 11.78 -2.78
CA VAL A 32 -11.44 11.41 -1.56
C VAL A 32 -12.89 11.87 -1.66
N LEU A 33 -13.14 13.12 -2.09
CA LEU A 33 -14.50 13.64 -2.27
C LEU A 33 -15.30 12.80 -3.26
N VAL A 34 -14.72 12.54 -4.44
CA VAL A 34 -15.36 11.69 -5.47
C VAL A 34 -15.66 10.29 -4.91
N THR A 35 -14.73 9.71 -4.15
CA THR A 35 -14.89 8.40 -3.51
C THR A 35 -16.05 8.37 -2.53
N ILE A 36 -16.19 9.39 -1.68
CA ILE A 36 -17.27 9.48 -0.69
C ILE A 36 -18.63 9.69 -1.37
N TYR A 37 -18.73 10.57 -2.36
CA TYR A 37 -20.02 10.90 -2.97
C TYR A 37 -20.52 9.88 -3.99
N ILE A 38 -19.62 9.21 -4.73
CA ILE A 38 -20.01 8.29 -5.80
C ILE A 38 -19.84 6.83 -5.39
N PHE A 39 -18.66 6.47 -4.89
CA PHE A 39 -18.34 5.06 -4.63
C PHE A 39 -18.99 4.55 -3.34
N LEU A 40 -18.91 5.31 -2.24
CA LEU A 40 -19.46 4.91 -0.94
C LEU A 40 -20.96 4.55 -0.96
N PRO A 41 -21.88 5.32 -1.60
CA PRO A 41 -23.28 4.94 -1.65
C PRO A 41 -23.51 3.67 -2.49
N VAL A 42 -22.72 3.46 -3.55
CA VAL A 42 -22.81 2.25 -4.38
C VAL A 42 -22.42 1.01 -3.58
N PHE A 43 -21.32 1.06 -2.83
CA PHE A 43 -20.89 -0.05 -1.98
C PHE A 43 -21.86 -0.31 -0.82
N SER A 44 -22.39 0.73 -0.19
CA SER A 44 -23.37 0.58 0.90
C SER A 44 -24.70 -0.03 0.44
N LYS A 45 -25.17 0.31 -0.77
CA LYS A 45 -26.42 -0.23 -1.31
C LYS A 45 -26.31 -1.70 -1.74
N LEU A 46 -25.12 -2.13 -2.15
CA LEU A 46 -24.88 -3.47 -2.68
C LEU A 46 -24.46 -4.48 -1.59
N GLN A 47 -24.16 -4.03 -0.36
CA GLN A 47 -23.76 -4.85 0.80
C GLN A 47 -22.61 -5.82 0.50
N ILE A 48 -21.71 -5.46 -0.41
CA ILE A 48 -20.57 -6.31 -0.76
C ILE A 48 -19.37 -5.90 0.10
N PRO A 49 -18.77 -6.82 0.87
CA PRO A 49 -17.67 -6.49 1.78
C PRO A 49 -16.32 -6.28 1.08
N SER A 50 -16.19 -6.61 -0.21
CA SER A 50 -14.93 -6.54 -0.95
C SER A 50 -15.07 -5.85 -2.31
N ALA A 51 -14.08 -5.03 -2.66
CA ALA A 51 -14.00 -4.36 -3.97
C ALA A 51 -13.97 -5.38 -5.13
N PHE A 52 -13.33 -6.54 -4.93
CA PHE A 52 -13.33 -7.63 -5.91
C PHE A 52 -14.70 -8.27 -6.11
N GLY A 53 -15.56 -8.30 -5.09
CA GLY A 53 -16.94 -8.77 -5.23
C GLY A 53 -17.78 -7.83 -6.10
N TYR A 54 -17.53 -6.52 -6.04
CA TYR A 54 -18.18 -5.55 -6.93
C TYR A 54 -17.82 -5.79 -8.40
N LEU A 55 -16.54 -6.08 -8.68
CA LEU A 55 -16.06 -6.42 -10.03
C LEU A 55 -16.71 -7.68 -10.61
N GLU A 56 -17.01 -8.68 -9.78
CA GLU A 56 -17.68 -9.91 -10.23
C GLU A 56 -19.14 -9.68 -10.61
N VAL A 57 -19.88 -8.91 -9.80
CA VAL A 57 -21.29 -8.59 -10.08
C VAL A 57 -21.42 -7.74 -11.35
N ARG A 58 -20.46 -6.85 -11.61
CA ARG A 58 -20.53 -5.93 -12.75
C ARG A 58 -20.03 -6.52 -14.08
N PHE A 59 -18.93 -7.29 -14.07
CA PHE A 59 -18.26 -7.71 -15.30
C PHE A 59 -18.34 -9.21 -15.56
N ALA A 60 -17.81 -10.04 -14.65
CA ALA A 60 -17.96 -11.51 -14.55
C ALA A 60 -16.79 -12.12 -13.72
N ARG A 61 -16.88 -13.42 -13.41
CA ARG A 61 -15.83 -14.20 -12.71
C ARG A 61 -14.40 -14.13 -13.28
N PRO A 62 -14.15 -14.20 -14.61
CA PRO A 62 -12.77 -14.16 -15.13
C PRO A 62 -12.07 -12.83 -14.85
N VAL A 63 -12.81 -11.71 -14.87
CA VAL A 63 -12.26 -10.38 -14.57
C VAL A 63 -11.83 -10.30 -13.10
N ARG A 64 -12.63 -10.87 -12.18
CA ARG A 64 -12.26 -10.95 -10.75
C ARG A 64 -10.94 -11.69 -10.56
N LEU A 65 -10.79 -12.86 -11.19
CA LEU A 65 -9.57 -13.67 -11.11
C LEU A 65 -8.34 -12.92 -11.64
N PHE A 66 -8.48 -12.25 -12.78
CA PHE A 66 -7.41 -11.44 -13.35
C PHE A 66 -7.02 -10.27 -12.44
N CYS A 67 -7.98 -9.51 -11.93
CA CYS A 67 -7.72 -8.40 -11.00
C CYS A 67 -7.08 -8.87 -9.69
N SER A 68 -7.56 -9.97 -9.11
CA SER A 68 -6.97 -10.56 -7.91
C SER A 68 -5.53 -11.04 -8.16
N PHE A 69 -5.27 -11.65 -9.33
CA PHE A 69 -3.93 -12.07 -9.72
C PHE A 69 -2.97 -10.88 -9.87
N LEU A 70 -3.38 -9.84 -10.59
CA LEU A 70 -2.59 -8.60 -10.71
C LEU A 70 -2.32 -7.98 -9.34
N TYR A 71 -3.34 -7.93 -8.48
CA TYR A 71 -3.20 -7.39 -7.13
C TYR A 71 -2.19 -8.17 -6.30
N VAL A 72 -2.20 -9.51 -6.37
CA VAL A 72 -1.20 -10.36 -5.70
C VAL A 72 0.21 -10.03 -6.19
N ILE A 73 0.41 -9.87 -7.51
CA ILE A 73 1.73 -9.50 -8.06
C ILE A 73 2.17 -8.12 -7.55
N SER A 74 1.27 -7.13 -7.57
CA SER A 74 1.57 -5.79 -7.06
C SER A 74 1.94 -5.81 -5.58
N VAL A 75 1.22 -6.58 -4.76
CA VAL A 75 1.53 -6.74 -3.33
C VAL A 75 2.86 -7.48 -3.12
N LEU A 76 3.14 -8.53 -3.89
CA LEU A 76 4.42 -9.24 -3.81
C LEU A 76 5.63 -8.36 -4.15
N MET A 77 5.47 -7.39 -5.06
CA MET A 77 6.52 -6.40 -5.35
C MET A 77 6.60 -5.31 -4.27
N PHE A 78 5.46 -4.93 -3.71
CA PHE A 78 5.38 -3.83 -2.73
C PHE A 78 5.87 -4.24 -1.32
N VAL A 79 5.52 -5.43 -0.84
CA VAL A 79 5.81 -5.89 0.52
C VAL A 79 7.33 -5.91 0.82
N PRO A 80 8.21 -6.45 -0.04
CA PRO A 80 9.66 -6.42 0.19
C PRO A 80 10.20 -4.99 0.28
N LEU A 81 9.71 -4.06 -0.55
CA LEU A 81 10.14 -2.67 -0.51
C LEU A 81 9.79 -2.01 0.82
N VAL A 82 8.58 -2.26 1.33
CA VAL A 82 8.12 -1.71 2.62
C VAL A 82 8.95 -2.24 3.79
N VAL A 83 9.40 -3.50 3.76
CA VAL A 83 10.23 -4.11 4.83
C VAL A 83 11.70 -3.70 4.69
N PHE A 84 12.20 -3.52 3.47
CA PHE A 84 13.60 -3.16 3.22
C PHE A 84 13.96 -1.77 3.75
N VAL A 85 13.04 -0.81 3.64
CA VAL A 85 13.26 0.57 4.07
C VAL A 85 13.56 0.69 5.59
N PRO A 86 12.73 0.14 6.52
CA PRO A 86 13.05 0.14 7.95
C PRO A 86 14.23 -0.77 8.29
N ALA A 87 14.45 -1.87 7.56
CA ALA A 87 15.62 -2.73 7.75
C ALA A 87 16.93 -1.96 7.49
N LEU A 88 16.95 -1.18 6.41
CA LEU A 88 18.08 -0.32 6.03
C LEU A 88 18.28 0.81 7.05
N ALA A 89 17.21 1.46 7.52
CA ALA A 89 17.32 2.48 8.55
C ALA A 89 17.88 1.90 9.87
N PHE A 90 17.41 0.71 10.27
CA PHE A 90 17.86 0.05 11.49
C PHE A 90 19.33 -0.37 11.39
N SER A 91 19.76 -0.98 10.29
CA SER A 91 21.16 -1.42 10.13
C SER A 91 22.16 -0.26 10.22
N GLN A 92 21.78 0.95 9.82
CA GLN A 92 22.63 2.14 9.95
C GLN A 92 22.91 2.51 11.41
N VAL A 93 21.91 2.33 12.28
CA VAL A 93 22.01 2.66 13.71
C VAL A 93 22.74 1.56 14.48
N THR A 94 22.46 0.30 14.16
CA THR A 94 22.97 -0.85 14.93
C THR A 94 24.29 -1.42 14.39
N GLN A 95 24.74 -1.02 13.18
CA GLN A 95 25.95 -1.51 12.49
C GLN A 95 26.00 -3.05 12.30
N PHE A 96 24.87 -3.73 12.43
CA PHE A 96 24.72 -5.16 12.14
C PHE A 96 24.51 -5.40 10.63
N SER A 97 24.78 -6.62 10.16
CA SER A 97 24.55 -7.00 8.77
C SER A 97 23.06 -6.92 8.40
N LEU A 98 22.81 -6.35 7.22
CA LEU A 98 21.46 -6.15 6.66
C LEU A 98 20.65 -7.44 6.59
N ASP A 99 21.31 -8.57 6.32
CA ASP A 99 20.67 -9.87 6.18
C ASP A 99 20.00 -10.33 7.49
N ILE A 100 20.68 -10.14 8.63
CA ILE A 100 20.16 -10.55 9.95
C ILE A 100 18.96 -9.68 10.34
N VAL A 101 19.07 -8.36 10.15
CA VAL A 101 17.99 -7.41 10.46
C VAL A 101 16.75 -7.69 9.62
N THR A 102 16.93 -8.01 8.33
CA THR A 102 15.82 -8.32 7.41
C THR A 102 15.08 -9.58 7.83
N VAL A 103 15.79 -10.66 8.20
CA VAL A 103 15.15 -11.92 8.64
C VAL A 103 14.35 -11.73 9.93
N VAL A 104 14.87 -10.98 10.90
CA VAL A 104 14.18 -10.70 12.16
C VAL A 104 12.91 -9.87 11.93
N LEU A 105 12.98 -8.82 11.10
CA LEU A 105 11.81 -8.01 10.76
C LEU A 105 10.74 -8.83 10.03
N CYS A 106 11.13 -9.67 9.08
CA CYS A 106 10.20 -10.58 8.40
C CYS A 106 9.50 -11.52 9.39
N ALA A 107 10.23 -12.11 10.35
CA ALA A 107 9.66 -12.97 11.37
C ALA A 107 8.61 -12.24 12.22
N ILE A 108 8.92 -11.03 12.69
CA ILE A 108 8.00 -10.19 13.49
C ILE A 108 6.76 -9.80 12.67
N CYS A 109 6.92 -9.41 11.41
CA CYS A 109 5.79 -9.05 10.55
C CYS A 109 4.87 -10.24 10.28
N ILE A 110 5.43 -11.44 10.07
CA ILE A 110 4.64 -12.65 9.86
C ILE A 110 3.88 -13.02 11.12
N THR A 111 4.53 -13.02 12.30
CA THR A 111 3.86 -13.35 13.56
C THR A 111 2.78 -12.34 13.91
N TYR A 112 3.02 -11.04 13.70
CA TYR A 112 2.03 -10.00 13.93
C TYR A 112 0.82 -10.11 13.00
N THR A 113 1.02 -10.56 11.75
CA THR A 113 -0.09 -10.73 10.79
C THR A 113 -0.86 -12.04 11.02
N ALA A 114 -0.17 -13.07 11.52
CA ALA A 114 -0.75 -14.40 11.73
C ALA A 114 -1.57 -14.51 13.03
N ILE A 115 -1.27 -13.68 14.04
CA ILE A 115 -1.97 -13.61 15.33
C ILE A 115 -3.09 -12.57 15.24
#